data_AF-A0A6A6H932-F1
#
_entry.id   AF-A0A6A6H932-F1
#
_cell.length_a   1.000
_cell.length_b   1.000
_cell.length_c   1.000
_cell.angle_alpha   90.00
_cell.angle_beta   90.00
_cell.angle_gamma   90.00
#
_symmetry.space_group_name_H-M   'P 1'
#
loop_
_entity.id
_entity.type
_entity.pdbx_description
1 polymer ?
#
loop_
_entity_poly.entity_id
_entity_poly.type
_entity_poly.pdbx_seq_one_letter_code
_entity_poly.pdbx_strand_id
1 'polypeptide(L)'
;MAENQEASAQWMRQALFRGVSLIQEALLNFRIHGFENKIQAITWNGFSTTIQGPPREESYIAHEFDRSLVSEPNDQSTVLTALYCMEAIAYTTELVNATLRGIATTVDELDCKLENTRREVKYYSVEDKSAAADFVHQVFRVILKSGEQYIIDLTGHQFGFHETVLPVSDYLSSRVRKLVGKNPVGSAKLKQVRLVKYFKPETTHELALPLDCHYALAMDRALLKWETVADQKLDRIIDLPEEQYLEKRTEFLEYLRVGLVNCREEMVERGLIRYTSDGTTLATDLS
;
A
#
# COMPACT_ATOMS: atom_id res chain seq x y z
N MET A 1 32.82 -19.88 12.58
CA MET A 1 31.37 -19.85 12.91
C MET A 1 30.82 -18.43 12.87
N ALA A 2 31.47 -17.43 13.50
CA ALA A 2 31.02 -16.03 13.47
C ALA A 2 30.96 -15.43 12.05
N GLU A 3 31.94 -15.69 11.19
CA GLU A 3 31.93 -15.19 9.79
C GLU A 3 30.74 -15.71 8.97
N ASN A 4 30.38 -16.99 9.13
CA ASN A 4 29.22 -17.58 8.44
C ASN A 4 27.89 -17.01 8.97
N GLN A 5 27.83 -16.60 10.23
CA GLN A 5 26.65 -15.96 10.83
C GLN A 5 26.49 -14.52 10.32
N GLU A 6 27.57 -13.75 10.23
CA GLU A 6 27.53 -12.37 9.73
C GLU A 6 27.17 -12.32 8.24
N ALA A 7 27.75 -13.20 7.42
CA ALA A 7 27.40 -13.30 6.01
C ALA A 7 25.91 -13.65 5.81
N SER A 8 25.38 -14.55 6.64
CA SER A 8 23.96 -14.91 6.61
C SER A 8 23.05 -13.75 7.04
N ALA A 9 23.43 -12.99 8.07
CA ALA A 9 22.68 -11.81 8.50
C ALA A 9 22.69 -10.70 7.44
N GLN A 10 23.85 -10.42 6.84
CA GLN A 10 23.99 -9.44 5.76
C GLN A 10 23.10 -9.78 4.56
N TRP A 11 23.07 -11.05 4.17
CA TRP A 11 22.19 -11.52 3.10
C TRP A 11 20.70 -11.32 3.46
N MET A 12 20.26 -11.67 4.68
CA MET A 12 18.86 -11.47 5.08
C MET A 12 18.45 -10.01 5.07
N ARG A 13 19.37 -9.10 5.46
CA ARG A 13 19.14 -7.66 5.35
C ARG A 13 18.91 -7.27 3.89
N GLN A 14 19.80 -7.66 2.99
CA GLN A 14 19.65 -7.37 1.55
C GLN A 14 18.32 -7.88 0.99
N ALA A 15 17.96 -9.13 1.31
CA ALA A 15 16.70 -9.74 0.90
C ALA A 15 15.49 -8.96 1.45
N LEU A 16 15.52 -8.52 2.72
CA LEU A 16 14.49 -7.66 3.30
C LEU A 16 14.33 -6.34 2.52
N PHE A 17 15.43 -5.63 2.25
CA PHE A 17 15.36 -4.35 1.53
C PHE A 17 14.80 -4.50 0.11
N ARG A 18 15.27 -5.52 -0.63
CA ARG A 18 14.74 -5.85 -1.97
C ARG A 18 13.26 -6.23 -1.92
N GLY A 19 12.89 -7.07 -0.95
CA GLY A 19 11.52 -7.51 -0.78
C GLY A 19 10.58 -6.35 -0.48
N VAL A 20 10.96 -5.46 0.44
CA VAL A 20 10.15 -4.31 0.80
C VAL A 20 10.04 -3.30 -0.34
N SER A 21 11.11 -3.05 -1.10
CA SER A 21 11.04 -2.21 -2.30
C SER A 21 10.00 -2.76 -3.28
N LEU A 22 10.04 -4.07 -3.55
CA LEU A 22 9.07 -4.71 -4.43
C LEU A 22 7.63 -4.57 -3.93
N ILE A 23 7.40 -4.77 -2.62
CA ILE A 23 6.06 -4.64 -2.01
C ILE A 23 5.55 -3.21 -2.11
N GLN A 24 6.40 -2.22 -1.84
CA GLN A 24 6.02 -0.80 -1.94
C GLN A 24 5.65 -0.44 -3.38
N GLU A 25 6.40 -0.91 -4.37
CA GLU A 25 6.08 -0.68 -5.77
C GLU A 25 4.80 -1.36 -6.23
N ALA A 26 4.53 -2.57 -5.74
CA ALA A 26 3.26 -3.25 -5.97
C ALA A 26 2.09 -2.43 -5.38
N LEU A 27 2.23 -1.92 -4.16
CA LEU A 27 1.25 -1.03 -3.52
C LEU A 27 1.04 0.27 -4.33
N LEU A 28 2.10 0.90 -4.82
CA LEU A 28 1.97 2.13 -5.60
C LEU A 28 1.30 1.86 -6.95
N ASN A 29 1.62 0.75 -7.63
CA ASN A 29 0.93 0.34 -8.86
C ASN A 29 -0.55 0.03 -8.61
N PHE A 30 -0.86 -0.63 -7.50
CA PHE A 30 -2.24 -0.82 -7.04
C PHE A 30 -2.96 0.53 -6.94
N ARG A 31 -2.36 1.50 -6.24
CA ARG A 31 -2.97 2.82 -6.05
C ARG A 31 -3.11 3.61 -7.33
N ILE A 32 -2.21 3.47 -8.30
CA ILE A 32 -2.32 4.15 -9.59
C ILE A 32 -3.55 3.65 -10.38
N HIS A 33 -3.87 2.36 -10.27
CA HIS A 33 -4.95 1.74 -11.03
C HIS A 33 -6.30 1.67 -10.31
N GLY A 34 -6.30 1.77 -8.98
CA GLY A 34 -7.48 1.79 -8.12
C GLY A 34 -7.62 3.12 -7.36
N PHE A 35 -7.15 4.25 -7.91
CA PHE A 35 -7.20 5.52 -7.19
C PHE A 35 -8.64 6.03 -7.08
N GLU A 36 -9.22 6.05 -5.89
CA GLU A 36 -10.65 6.35 -5.72
C GLU A 36 -10.99 7.84 -5.87
N ASN A 37 -9.98 8.68 -5.69
CA ASN A 37 -10.12 10.10 -5.47
C ASN A 37 -9.79 10.89 -6.75
N LYS A 38 -10.78 11.58 -7.36
CA LYS A 38 -10.46 12.53 -8.43
C LYS A 38 -9.64 13.67 -7.86
N ILE A 39 -8.49 13.95 -8.46
CA ILE A 39 -7.65 15.09 -8.09
C ILE A 39 -7.75 16.13 -9.20
N GLN A 40 -7.99 17.38 -8.81
CA GLN A 40 -7.94 18.53 -9.70
C GLN A 40 -6.61 19.28 -9.59
N ALA A 41 -6.06 19.36 -8.38
CA ALA A 41 -4.81 20.07 -8.14
C ALA A 41 -4.06 19.47 -6.95
N ILE A 42 -2.73 19.49 -7.05
CA ILE A 42 -1.81 19.16 -5.97
C ILE A 42 -0.93 20.39 -5.76
N THR A 43 -0.86 20.90 -4.54
CA THR A 43 0.01 22.03 -4.20
C THR A 43 0.93 21.66 -3.05
N TRP A 44 2.22 21.99 -3.21
CA TRP A 44 3.25 21.83 -2.20
C TRP A 44 3.79 23.19 -1.79
N ASN A 45 3.88 23.44 -0.47
CA ASN A 45 4.37 24.71 0.06
C ASN A 45 5.64 24.57 0.93
N GLY A 46 6.35 23.44 0.84
CA GLY A 46 7.55 23.15 1.63
C GLY A 46 7.30 22.37 2.92
N PHE A 47 6.06 22.30 3.43
CA PHE A 47 5.70 21.46 4.57
C PHE A 47 4.36 20.72 4.40
N SER A 48 3.39 21.31 3.70
CA SER A 48 2.09 20.70 3.49
C SER A 48 1.82 20.40 2.02
N THR A 49 1.37 19.17 1.76
CA THR A 49 0.79 18.76 0.48
C THR A 49 -0.71 18.90 0.57
N THR A 50 -1.26 19.77 -0.24
CA THR A 50 -2.70 19.95 -0.38
C THR A 50 -3.17 19.22 -1.63
N ILE A 51 -4.09 18.26 -1.44
CA ILE A 51 -4.77 17.52 -2.49
C ILE A 51 -6.18 18.09 -2.60
N GLN A 52 -6.49 18.72 -3.73
CA GLN A 52 -7.79 19.28 -4.01
C GLN A 52 -8.55 18.35 -4.97
N GLY A 53 -9.69 17.85 -4.51
CA GLY A 53 -10.64 17.15 -5.35
C GLY A 53 -11.68 18.09 -5.96
N PRO A 54 -12.43 17.65 -6.97
CA PRO A 54 -13.62 18.36 -7.40
C PRO A 54 -14.64 18.45 -6.26
N PRO A 55 -15.64 19.35 -6.35
CA PRO A 55 -16.87 19.19 -5.60
C PRO A 55 -17.40 17.77 -5.76
N ARG A 56 -17.93 17.16 -4.70
CA ARG A 56 -18.40 15.77 -4.74
C ARG A 56 -19.47 15.63 -5.82
N GLU A 57 -19.12 14.96 -6.91
CA GLU A 57 -20.07 14.50 -7.94
C GLU A 57 -20.52 13.09 -7.55
N GLU A 58 -21.83 12.84 -7.53
CA GLU A 58 -22.43 11.62 -6.97
C GLU A 58 -22.15 10.33 -7.77
N SER A 59 -21.44 10.39 -8.90
CA SER A 59 -21.36 9.25 -9.83
C SER A 59 -20.02 8.50 -9.85
N TYR A 60 -18.90 9.11 -9.47
CA TYR A 60 -17.57 8.50 -9.65
C TYR A 60 -17.05 7.80 -8.39
N ILE A 61 -16.41 6.64 -8.59
CA ILE A 61 -15.88 5.77 -7.53
C ILE A 61 -14.37 5.50 -7.66
N ALA A 62 -13.79 5.70 -8.86
CA ALA A 62 -12.35 5.60 -9.08
C ALA A 62 -11.90 6.37 -10.32
N HIS A 63 -10.64 6.77 -10.36
CA HIS A 63 -9.99 7.51 -11.43
C HIS A 63 -8.58 6.94 -11.64
N GLU A 64 -8.08 7.00 -12.87
CA GLU A 64 -6.65 6.80 -13.06
C GLU A 64 -5.90 7.98 -12.45
N PHE A 65 -4.83 7.70 -11.72
CA PHE A 65 -4.02 8.75 -11.12
C PHE A 65 -3.31 9.56 -12.21
N ASP A 66 -3.69 10.83 -12.38
CA ASP A 66 -3.04 11.74 -13.32
C ASP A 66 -1.66 12.17 -12.81
N ARG A 67 -0.62 11.50 -13.31
CA ARG A 67 0.77 11.76 -12.97
C ARG A 67 1.21 13.17 -13.35
N SER A 68 0.55 13.83 -14.31
CA SER A 68 0.92 15.19 -14.73
C SER A 68 0.64 16.25 -13.65
N LEU A 69 -0.20 15.93 -12.66
CA LEU A 69 -0.49 16.79 -11.52
C LEU A 69 0.63 16.81 -10.48
N VAL A 70 1.61 15.92 -10.60
CA VAL A 70 2.72 15.80 -9.65
C VAL A 70 4.01 16.31 -10.29
N SER A 71 4.63 17.32 -9.67
CA SER A 71 5.90 17.86 -10.15
C SER A 71 7.11 17.01 -9.74
N GLU A 72 7.05 16.31 -8.60
CA GLU A 72 8.18 15.58 -8.02
C GLU A 72 7.82 14.11 -7.74
N PRO A 73 8.67 13.12 -8.07
CA PRO A 73 8.37 11.70 -7.83
C PRO A 73 8.02 11.37 -6.37
N ASN A 74 8.68 12.02 -5.39
CA ASN A 74 8.40 11.83 -3.97
C ASN A 74 7.00 12.32 -3.56
N ASP A 75 6.46 13.31 -4.27
CA ASP A 75 5.11 13.80 -4.04
C ASP A 75 4.07 12.80 -4.59
N GLN A 76 4.41 12.03 -5.63
CA GLN A 76 3.51 10.99 -6.14
C GLN A 76 3.25 9.93 -5.05
N SER A 77 4.29 9.38 -4.43
CA SER A 77 4.11 8.39 -3.36
C SER A 77 3.37 8.96 -2.16
N THR A 78 3.62 10.22 -1.82
CA THR A 78 2.87 10.94 -0.77
C THR A 78 1.38 10.94 -1.06
N VAL A 79 0.99 11.32 -2.29
CA VAL A 79 -0.41 11.47 -2.70
C VAL A 79 -1.09 10.11 -2.81
N LEU A 80 -0.41 9.11 -3.39
CA LEU A 80 -0.95 7.76 -3.55
C LEU A 80 -1.20 7.04 -2.22
N THR A 81 -0.42 7.37 -1.18
CA THR A 81 -0.49 6.74 0.15
C THR A 81 -1.17 7.60 1.21
N ALA A 82 -1.66 8.78 0.85
CA ALA A 82 -2.34 9.69 1.76
C ALA A 82 -3.56 9.03 2.40
N LEU A 83 -3.60 9.01 3.74
CA LEU A 83 -4.69 8.43 4.53
C LEU A 83 -4.94 6.93 4.26
N TYR A 84 -3.94 6.23 3.73
CA TYR A 84 -4.08 4.84 3.25
C TYR A 84 -3.26 3.83 4.07
N CYS A 85 -2.84 4.21 5.28
CA CYS A 85 -1.94 3.37 6.07
C CYS A 85 -2.58 2.03 6.48
N MET A 86 -3.88 2.02 6.82
CA MET A 86 -4.57 0.80 7.26
C MET A 86 -4.82 -0.16 6.10
N GLU A 87 -5.27 0.38 4.98
CA GLU A 87 -5.54 -0.34 3.73
C GLU A 87 -4.23 -0.91 3.16
N ALA A 88 -3.14 -0.15 3.19
CA ALA A 88 -1.84 -0.63 2.76
C ALA A 88 -1.42 -1.89 3.53
N ILE A 89 -1.50 -1.87 4.87
CA ILE A 89 -1.19 -3.04 5.70
C ILE A 89 -2.13 -4.21 5.37
N ALA A 90 -3.44 -3.95 5.28
CA ALA A 90 -4.43 -4.97 4.97
C ALA A 90 -4.16 -5.65 3.63
N TYR A 91 -3.88 -4.88 2.58
CA TYR A 91 -3.82 -5.36 1.20
C TYR A 91 -2.45 -5.95 0.86
N THR A 92 -1.37 -5.51 1.49
CA THR A 92 -0.03 -6.10 1.23
C THR A 92 0.32 -7.26 2.15
N THR A 93 -0.58 -7.71 3.03
CA THR A 93 -0.30 -8.78 4.00
C THR A 93 0.22 -10.06 3.32
N GLU A 94 -0.41 -10.53 2.25
CA GLU A 94 0.03 -11.76 1.57
C GLU A 94 1.36 -11.56 0.84
N LEU A 95 1.57 -10.38 0.24
CA LEU A 95 2.85 -10.04 -0.38
C LEU A 95 3.98 -10.06 0.65
N VAL A 96 3.79 -9.42 1.81
CA VAL A 96 4.77 -9.43 2.91
C VAL A 96 5.08 -10.85 3.35
N ASN A 97 4.06 -11.68 3.56
CA ASN A 97 4.26 -13.06 3.98
C ASN A 97 4.97 -13.91 2.92
N ALA A 98 4.61 -13.76 1.64
CA ALA A 98 5.21 -14.51 0.54
C ALA A 98 6.66 -14.08 0.29
N THR A 99 6.94 -12.78 0.31
CA THR A 99 8.27 -12.21 0.07
C THR A 99 9.23 -12.50 1.23
N LEU A 100 8.79 -12.35 2.47
CA LEU A 100 9.66 -12.54 3.64
C LEU A 100 9.71 -13.99 4.14
N ARG A 101 9.05 -14.90 3.43
CA ARG A 101 9.11 -16.33 3.69
C ARG A 101 10.58 -16.78 3.65
N GLY A 102 10.97 -17.58 4.63
CA GLY A 102 12.34 -18.08 4.71
C GLY A 102 13.37 -17.14 5.32
N ILE A 103 13.12 -15.83 5.45
CA ILE A 103 14.03 -14.87 6.10
C ILE A 103 13.51 -14.30 7.42
N ALA A 104 12.18 -14.15 7.56
CA ALA A 104 11.55 -13.70 8.78
C ALA A 104 11.18 -14.87 9.70
N THR A 105 11.27 -14.65 11.01
CA THR A 105 10.72 -15.53 12.06
C THR A 105 9.36 -15.05 12.54
N THR A 106 9.12 -13.74 12.51
CA THR A 106 7.87 -13.13 12.97
C THR A 106 7.58 -11.87 12.17
N VAL A 107 6.30 -11.69 11.84
CA VAL A 107 5.74 -10.46 11.29
C VAL A 107 4.56 -10.08 12.17
N ASP A 108 4.56 -8.85 12.67
CA ASP A 108 3.50 -8.27 13.49
C ASP A 108 3.00 -6.98 12.82
N GLU A 109 1.78 -6.56 13.11
CA GLU A 109 1.26 -5.23 12.78
C GLU A 109 1.37 -4.32 14.01
N LEU A 110 1.91 -3.12 13.87
CA LEU A 110 2.00 -2.13 14.96
C LEU A 110 1.11 -0.93 14.66
N ASP A 111 0.40 -0.50 15.70
CA ASP A 111 -0.36 0.74 15.71
C ASP A 111 0.47 1.78 16.49
N CYS A 112 0.76 2.94 15.89
CA CYS A 112 1.59 3.96 16.53
C CYS A 112 1.07 5.37 16.27
N LYS A 113 1.38 6.28 17.19
CA LYS A 113 1.19 7.73 17.00
C LYS A 113 2.54 8.33 16.67
N LEU A 114 2.61 9.01 15.54
CA LEU A 114 3.85 9.58 15.04
C LEU A 114 4.18 10.92 15.72
N GLU A 115 5.46 11.28 15.66
CA GLU A 115 6.00 12.62 15.92
C GLU A 115 7.03 12.98 14.86
N ASN A 116 7.51 14.22 14.88
CA ASN A 116 8.53 14.73 13.95
C ASN A 116 8.15 14.53 12.47
N THR A 117 6.85 14.59 12.15
CA THR A 117 6.39 14.51 10.77
C THR A 117 6.97 15.69 10.00
N ARG A 118 7.56 15.40 8.84
CA ARG A 118 8.19 16.41 7.96
C ARG A 118 7.21 16.91 6.91
N ARG A 119 6.02 16.34 6.89
CA ARG A 119 4.97 16.63 5.93
C ARG A 119 3.60 16.52 6.57
N GLU A 120 2.69 17.40 6.16
CA GLU A 120 1.26 17.34 6.45
C GLU A 120 0.47 17.19 5.15
N VAL A 121 -0.33 16.14 5.02
CA VAL A 121 -1.26 15.98 3.88
C VAL A 121 -2.63 16.50 4.26
N LYS A 122 -3.17 17.40 3.42
CA LYS A 122 -4.53 17.96 3.55
C LYS A 122 -5.35 17.57 2.35
N TYR A 123 -6.52 16.97 2.60
CA TYR A 123 -7.46 16.64 1.56
C TYR A 123 -8.64 17.61 1.64
N TYR A 124 -8.83 18.45 0.61
CA TYR A 124 -10.00 19.33 0.53
C TYR A 124 -10.97 18.77 -0.51
N SER A 125 -11.97 18.04 -0.02
CA SER A 125 -13.26 17.92 -0.73
C SER A 125 -14.31 18.52 0.19
N VAL A 126 -14.70 19.77 -0.11
CA VAL A 126 -15.87 20.52 0.38
C VAL A 126 -16.33 20.22 1.83
N GLU A 127 -16.18 21.23 2.70
CA GLU A 127 -16.67 21.37 4.10
C GLU A 127 -15.83 20.79 5.24
N ASP A 128 -15.12 19.67 5.07
CA ASP A 128 -14.33 19.11 6.18
C ASP A 128 -12.86 19.57 6.17
N LYS A 129 -12.54 20.51 7.05
CA LYS A 129 -11.16 20.77 7.47
C LYS A 129 -10.74 19.71 8.48
N SER A 130 -10.61 18.46 8.05
CA SER A 130 -9.93 17.45 8.88
C SER A 130 -8.43 17.76 8.85
N ALA A 131 -7.99 18.61 9.79
CA ALA A 131 -6.56 18.65 10.13
C ALA A 131 -6.14 17.23 10.54
N ALA A 132 -4.90 16.85 10.25
CA ALA A 132 -4.31 15.57 10.63
C ALA A 132 -4.24 15.42 12.18
N ALA A 133 -5.38 15.23 12.83
CA ALA A 133 -5.52 15.13 14.26
C ALA A 133 -5.16 13.71 14.71
N ASP A 134 -4.00 13.58 15.36
CA ASP A 134 -3.65 12.43 16.22
C ASP A 134 -3.98 11.04 15.66
N PHE A 135 -3.78 10.86 14.35
CA PHE A 135 -4.09 9.61 13.65
C PHE A 135 -3.15 8.49 14.10
N VAL A 136 -3.74 7.30 14.25
CA VAL A 136 -2.99 6.07 14.48
C VAL A 136 -2.47 5.58 13.15
N HIS A 137 -1.15 5.53 13.00
CA HIS A 137 -0.43 5.00 11.85
C HIS A 137 -0.18 3.51 12.02
N GLN A 138 -0.28 2.75 10.93
CA GLN A 138 -0.04 1.31 10.92
C GLN A 138 1.21 0.94 10.12
N VAL A 139 2.05 0.07 10.69
CA VAL A 139 3.29 -0.44 10.09
C VAL A 139 3.45 -1.93 10.36
N PHE A 140 4.29 -2.62 9.58
CA PHE A 140 4.72 -3.96 9.97
C PHE A 140 5.98 -3.90 10.83
N ARG A 141 6.08 -4.76 11.83
CA ARG A 141 7.33 -5.12 12.50
C ARG A 141 7.75 -6.50 12.06
N VAL A 142 9.01 -6.64 11.67
CA VAL A 142 9.59 -7.91 11.25
C VAL A 142 10.76 -8.27 12.14
N ILE A 143 10.85 -9.54 12.54
CA ILE A 143 12.02 -10.12 13.18
C ILE A 143 12.65 -11.10 12.19
N LEU A 144 13.89 -10.86 11.79
CA LEU A 144 14.64 -11.74 10.90
C LEU A 144 15.11 -13.00 11.65
N LYS A 145 15.49 -14.06 10.92
CA LYS A 145 16.12 -15.25 11.51
C LYS A 145 17.47 -14.96 12.16
N SER A 146 18.13 -13.86 11.79
CA SER A 146 19.32 -13.33 12.49
C SER A 146 18.99 -12.76 13.87
N GLY A 147 17.71 -12.51 14.19
CA GLY A 147 17.25 -11.84 15.41
C GLY A 147 17.13 -10.31 15.28
N GLU A 148 17.61 -9.74 14.17
CA GLU A 148 17.47 -8.32 13.88
C GLU A 148 16.01 -7.95 13.66
N GLN A 149 15.65 -6.73 14.04
CA GLN A 149 14.26 -6.26 14.01
C GLN A 149 14.13 -4.98 13.21
N TYR A 150 13.15 -4.96 12.31
CA TYR A 150 12.89 -3.86 11.41
C TYR A 150 11.42 -3.43 11.45
N ILE A 151 11.17 -2.16 11.18
CA ILE A 151 9.86 -1.63 10.81
C ILE A 151 9.80 -1.48 9.30
N ILE A 152 8.70 -1.95 8.71
CA ILE A 152 8.33 -1.71 7.32
C ILE A 152 7.18 -0.71 7.32
N ASP A 153 7.45 0.48 6.79
CA ASP A 153 6.51 1.60 6.71
C ASP A 153 6.22 1.93 5.25
N LEU A 154 5.26 1.20 4.66
CA LEU A 154 4.92 1.32 3.24
C LEU A 154 4.31 2.69 2.88
N THR A 155 3.77 3.40 3.87
CA THR A 155 3.03 4.65 3.68
C THR A 155 3.64 5.84 4.44
N GLY A 156 4.89 5.72 4.90
CA GLY A 156 5.60 6.79 5.62
C GLY A 156 5.77 8.08 4.81
N HIS A 157 5.70 7.98 3.48
CA HIS A 157 5.78 9.10 2.55
C HIS A 157 4.70 10.17 2.83
N GLN A 158 3.52 9.77 3.29
CA GLN A 158 2.46 10.71 3.66
C GLN A 158 2.86 11.66 4.82
N PHE A 159 3.90 11.29 5.59
CA PHE A 159 4.45 12.09 6.69
C PHE A 159 5.84 12.66 6.38
N GLY A 160 6.33 12.49 5.15
CA GLY A 160 7.66 12.94 4.72
C GLY A 160 8.79 12.02 5.16
N PHE A 161 8.48 10.76 5.47
CA PHE A 161 9.47 9.72 5.75
C PHE A 161 9.67 8.86 4.49
N HIS A 162 10.85 8.93 3.88
CA HIS A 162 11.14 8.26 2.61
C HIS A 162 11.70 6.86 2.79
N GLU A 163 12.31 6.57 3.94
CA GLU A 163 12.84 5.25 4.25
C GLU A 163 11.70 4.31 4.66
N THR A 164 11.43 3.33 3.79
CA THR A 164 10.40 2.29 3.96
C THR A 164 10.81 1.21 4.95
N VAL A 165 12.11 1.03 5.19
CA VAL A 165 12.65 0.06 6.16
C VAL A 165 13.62 0.75 7.11
N LEU A 166 13.42 0.57 8.41
CA LEU A 166 14.36 1.02 9.43
C LEU A 166 14.50 -0.03 10.55
N PRO A 167 15.65 -0.09 11.25
CA PRO A 167 15.75 -0.82 12.51
C PRO A 167 14.67 -0.36 13.50
N VAL A 168 14.13 -1.28 14.30
CA VAL A 168 13.06 -0.95 15.27
C VAL A 168 13.50 0.15 16.24
N SER A 169 14.74 0.12 16.73
CA SER A 169 15.28 1.17 17.61
C SER A 169 15.20 2.56 16.98
N ASP A 170 15.57 2.64 15.71
CA ASP A 170 15.72 3.90 14.99
C ASP A 170 14.35 4.45 14.61
N TYR A 171 13.45 3.58 14.16
CA TYR A 171 12.07 3.97 13.87
C TYR A 171 11.35 4.48 15.11
N LEU A 172 11.42 3.74 16.23
CA LEU A 172 10.72 4.11 17.46
C LEU A 172 11.26 5.41 18.05
N SER A 173 12.58 5.61 18.06
CA SER A 173 13.19 6.80 18.66
C SER A 173 13.07 8.06 17.82
N SER A 174 12.97 7.95 16.48
CA SER A 174 12.94 9.11 15.60
C SER A 174 11.55 9.51 15.12
N ARG A 175 10.60 8.55 15.03
CA ARG A 175 9.30 8.75 14.38
C ARG A 175 8.10 8.52 15.30
N VAL A 176 8.24 7.76 16.40
CA VAL A 176 7.11 7.30 17.19
C VAL A 176 7.03 7.97 18.55
N ARG A 177 6.01 8.80 18.72
CA ARG A 177 5.66 9.39 20.02
C ARG A 177 5.12 8.36 20.99
N LYS A 178 4.28 7.45 20.50
CA LYS A 178 3.60 6.44 21.33
C LYS A 178 3.24 5.21 20.53
N LEU A 179 3.60 4.03 21.04
CA LEU A 179 3.03 2.77 20.57
C LEU A 179 1.61 2.60 21.15
N VAL A 180 0.64 2.39 20.26
CA VAL A 180 -0.78 2.26 20.60
C VAL A 180 -1.15 0.78 20.75
N GLY A 181 -0.64 -0.07 19.87
CA GLY A 181 -1.02 -1.47 19.81
C GLY A 181 -0.02 -2.34 19.06
N LYS A 182 -0.11 -3.64 19.34
CA LYS A 182 0.58 -4.70 18.61
C LYS A 182 -0.46 -5.75 18.27
N ASN A 183 -0.63 -6.04 16.99
CA ASN A 183 -1.61 -6.99 16.49
C ASN A 183 -0.90 -8.12 15.72
N PRO A 184 -1.46 -9.35 15.71
CA PRO A 184 -1.01 -10.40 14.80
C PRO A 184 -1.12 -9.97 13.33
N VAL A 185 -0.21 -10.43 12.48
CA VAL A 185 -0.30 -10.21 11.02
C VAL A 185 -1.64 -10.69 10.45
N GLY A 186 -2.24 -9.87 9.58
CA GLY A 186 -3.57 -10.09 8.99
C GLY A 186 -4.72 -9.48 9.80
N SER A 187 -4.44 -8.79 10.92
CA SER A 187 -5.48 -8.15 11.72
C SER A 187 -6.14 -6.99 10.97
N ALA A 188 -5.38 -6.16 10.27
CA ALA A 188 -5.90 -5.11 9.40
C ALA A 188 -6.78 -5.69 8.27
N LYS A 189 -6.31 -6.76 7.62
CA LYS A 189 -7.08 -7.47 6.58
C LYS A 189 -8.41 -8.01 7.11
N LEU A 190 -8.41 -8.64 8.29
CA LEU A 190 -9.62 -9.14 8.92
C LEU A 190 -10.60 -8.01 9.28
N LYS A 191 -10.11 -6.86 9.73
CA LYS A 191 -10.93 -5.67 9.98
C LYS A 191 -11.60 -5.19 8.69
N GLN A 192 -10.86 -5.09 7.58
CA GLN A 192 -11.41 -4.67 6.29
C GLN A 192 -12.47 -5.64 5.75
N VAL A 193 -12.22 -6.96 5.80
CA VAL A 193 -13.21 -7.98 5.41
C VAL A 193 -14.49 -7.88 6.24
N ARG A 194 -14.36 -7.66 7.56
CA ARG A 194 -15.52 -7.47 8.45
C ARG A 194 -16.27 -6.20 8.11
N LEU A 195 -15.55 -5.10 7.86
CA LEU A 195 -16.14 -3.83 7.49
C LEU A 195 -17.00 -4.01 6.25
N VAL A 196 -16.44 -4.49 5.13
CA VAL A 196 -17.18 -4.75 3.88
C VAL A 196 -18.36 -5.70 4.07
N LYS A 197 -18.22 -6.77 4.86
CA LYS A 197 -19.31 -7.75 5.07
C LYS A 197 -20.56 -7.13 5.73
N TYR A 198 -20.37 -6.19 6.65
CA TYR A 198 -21.47 -5.55 7.38
C TYR A 198 -21.82 -4.17 6.83
N PHE A 199 -21.01 -3.67 5.91
CA PHE A 199 -21.20 -2.38 5.27
C PHE A 199 -22.40 -2.41 4.34
N LYS A 200 -23.28 -1.43 4.51
CA LYS A 200 -24.45 -1.21 3.65
C LYS A 200 -24.28 0.17 3.04
N PRO A 201 -23.73 0.28 1.82
CA PRO A 201 -23.54 1.57 1.19
C PRO A 201 -24.90 2.23 0.97
N GLU A 202 -25.08 3.43 1.51
CA GLU A 202 -26.22 4.30 1.24
C GLU A 202 -25.92 5.26 0.08
N THR A 203 -24.63 5.48 -0.20
CA THR A 203 -24.16 6.32 -1.29
C THR A 203 -23.20 5.57 -2.21
N THR A 204 -23.02 6.08 -3.42
CA THR A 204 -22.03 5.59 -4.38
C THR A 204 -20.59 5.76 -3.89
N HIS A 205 -20.32 6.85 -3.16
CA HIS A 205 -19.00 7.11 -2.56
C HIS A 205 -18.60 6.05 -1.54
N GLU A 206 -19.57 5.55 -0.78
CA GLU A 206 -19.38 4.49 0.19
C GLU A 206 -18.93 3.16 -0.45
N LEU A 207 -19.12 2.98 -1.76
CA LEU A 207 -18.65 1.80 -2.50
C LEU A 207 -17.14 1.76 -2.79
N ALA A 208 -16.41 2.82 -2.47
CA ALA A 208 -14.95 2.87 -2.50
C ALA A 208 -14.32 1.68 -1.77
N LEU A 209 -14.60 1.53 -0.48
CA LEU A 209 -13.99 0.45 0.31
C LEU A 209 -14.25 -0.97 -0.24
N PRO A 210 -15.49 -1.35 -0.62
CA PRO A 210 -15.73 -2.63 -1.32
C PRO A 210 -14.91 -2.78 -2.61
N LEU A 211 -14.76 -1.72 -3.40
CA LEU A 211 -13.97 -1.71 -4.63
C LEU A 211 -12.49 -1.95 -4.34
N ASP A 212 -11.91 -1.23 -3.37
CA ASP A 212 -10.54 -1.44 -2.91
C ASP A 212 -10.31 -2.89 -2.45
N CYS A 213 -11.28 -3.48 -1.74
CA CYS A 213 -11.23 -4.89 -1.36
C CYS A 213 -11.27 -5.85 -2.57
N HIS A 214 -12.01 -5.52 -3.64
CA HIS A 214 -12.00 -6.31 -4.89
C HIS A 214 -10.62 -6.28 -5.55
N TYR A 215 -9.99 -5.11 -5.63
CA TYR A 215 -8.62 -5.00 -6.15
C TYR A 215 -7.62 -5.76 -5.27
N ALA A 216 -7.76 -5.69 -3.94
CA ALA A 216 -6.86 -6.40 -3.03
C ALA A 216 -6.94 -7.92 -3.24
N LEU A 217 -8.16 -8.44 -3.41
CA LEU A 217 -8.37 -9.85 -3.76
C LEU A 217 -7.81 -10.21 -5.14
N ALA A 218 -7.86 -9.29 -6.11
CA ALA A 218 -7.24 -9.51 -7.41
C ALA A 218 -5.71 -9.61 -7.31
N MET A 219 -5.09 -8.76 -6.48
CA MET A 219 -3.66 -8.82 -6.19
C MET A 219 -3.28 -10.14 -5.51
N ASP A 220 -4.03 -10.59 -4.51
CA ASP A 220 -3.83 -11.89 -3.85
C ASP A 220 -3.94 -13.06 -4.84
N ARG A 221 -4.94 -13.03 -5.73
CA ARG A 221 -5.11 -14.06 -6.77
C ARG A 221 -3.97 -14.03 -7.79
N ALA A 222 -3.51 -12.86 -8.18
CA ALA A 222 -2.38 -12.70 -9.09
C ALA A 222 -1.10 -13.25 -8.45
N LEU A 223 -0.83 -12.92 -7.19
CA LEU A 223 0.28 -13.49 -6.43
C LEU A 223 0.19 -15.02 -6.37
N LEU A 224 -0.97 -15.57 -6.03
CA LEU A 224 -1.16 -17.02 -5.96
C LEU A 224 -0.90 -17.69 -7.31
N LYS A 225 -1.42 -17.14 -8.41
CA LYS A 225 -1.18 -17.67 -9.77
C LYS A 225 0.30 -17.57 -10.15
N TRP A 226 0.96 -16.46 -9.85
CA TRP A 226 2.39 -16.29 -10.06
C TRP A 226 3.20 -17.37 -9.33
N GLU A 227 2.93 -17.59 -8.04
CA GLU A 227 3.68 -18.57 -7.24
C GLU A 227 3.38 -20.03 -7.58
N THR A 228 2.21 -20.34 -8.15
CA THR A 228 1.77 -21.74 -8.37
C THR A 228 1.80 -22.17 -9.83
N VAL A 229 1.44 -21.29 -10.75
CA VAL A 229 1.36 -21.60 -12.18
C VAL A 229 2.69 -21.29 -12.87
N ALA A 230 3.34 -20.18 -12.51
CA ALA A 230 4.65 -19.83 -13.08
C ALA A 230 5.83 -20.46 -12.31
N ASP A 231 5.56 -21.12 -11.17
CA ASP A 231 6.56 -21.66 -10.23
C ASP A 231 7.62 -20.62 -9.80
N GLN A 232 7.23 -19.34 -9.74
CA GLN A 232 8.10 -18.24 -9.37
C GLN A 232 7.76 -17.78 -7.93
N LYS A 233 8.51 -18.26 -6.95
CA LYS A 233 8.30 -17.91 -5.53
C LYS A 233 8.97 -16.57 -5.19
N LEU A 234 8.27 -15.65 -4.50
CA LEU A 234 8.81 -14.31 -4.23
C LEU A 234 10.05 -14.31 -3.33
N ASP A 235 10.07 -15.19 -2.33
CA ASP A 235 11.23 -15.41 -1.45
C ASP A 235 12.48 -15.91 -2.21
N ARG A 236 12.31 -16.58 -3.36
CA ARG A 236 13.42 -16.95 -4.24
C ARG A 236 13.86 -15.80 -5.14
N ILE A 237 12.92 -14.96 -5.60
CA ILE A 237 13.24 -13.83 -6.48
C ILE A 237 14.14 -12.81 -5.79
N ILE A 238 13.88 -12.50 -4.52
CA ILE A 238 14.67 -11.51 -3.77
C ILE A 238 16.12 -11.97 -3.48
N ASP A 239 16.37 -13.27 -3.59
CA ASP A 239 17.68 -13.93 -3.43
C ASP A 239 18.49 -13.99 -4.74
N LEU A 240 17.89 -13.65 -5.88
CA LEU A 240 18.58 -13.71 -7.16
C LEU A 240 19.76 -12.71 -7.24
N PRO A 241 20.74 -12.97 -8.12
CA PRO A 241 21.72 -11.95 -8.52
C PRO A 241 21.03 -10.67 -9.02
N GLU A 242 21.65 -9.50 -8.83
CA GLU A 242 21.03 -8.19 -9.06
C GLU A 242 20.31 -8.06 -10.42
N GLU A 243 20.97 -8.43 -11.51
CA GLU A 243 20.40 -8.34 -12.86
C GLU A 243 19.14 -9.21 -13.01
N GLN A 244 19.19 -10.46 -12.53
CA GLN A 244 18.05 -11.39 -12.58
C GLN A 244 16.92 -10.95 -11.64
N TYR A 245 17.26 -10.39 -10.47
CA TYR A 245 16.29 -9.81 -9.56
C TYR A 245 15.53 -8.66 -10.22
N LEU A 246 16.24 -7.75 -10.90
CA LEU A 246 15.62 -6.60 -11.58
C LEU A 246 14.70 -7.04 -12.73
N GLU A 247 15.11 -8.04 -13.51
CA GLU A 247 14.28 -8.65 -14.55
C GLU A 247 13.01 -9.27 -13.94
N LYS A 248 13.15 -10.17 -12.96
CA LYS A 248 12.01 -10.83 -12.32
C LYS A 248 11.11 -9.90 -11.53
N ARG A 249 11.66 -8.86 -10.92
CA ARG A 249 10.89 -7.77 -10.30
C ARG A 249 10.00 -7.09 -11.34
N THR A 250 10.54 -6.76 -12.50
CA THR A 250 9.79 -6.10 -13.57
C THR A 250 8.68 -7.01 -14.12
N GLU A 251 9.00 -8.28 -14.39
CA GLU A 251 8.00 -9.27 -14.82
C GLU A 251 6.87 -9.43 -13.81
N PHE A 252 7.20 -9.54 -12.52
CA PHE A 252 6.20 -9.71 -11.47
C PHE A 252 5.30 -8.47 -11.30
N LEU A 253 5.87 -7.27 -11.30
CA LEU A 253 5.10 -6.02 -11.21
C LEU A 253 4.15 -5.87 -12.39
N GLU A 254 4.62 -6.21 -13.61
CA GLU A 254 3.77 -6.21 -14.80
C GLU A 254 2.66 -7.27 -14.70
N TYR A 255 2.96 -8.46 -14.17
CA TYR A 255 1.98 -9.51 -13.94
C TYR A 255 0.88 -9.07 -12.97
N LEU A 256 1.25 -8.43 -11.85
CA LEU A 256 0.28 -7.85 -10.91
C LEU A 256 -0.56 -6.77 -11.59
N ARG A 257 0.07 -5.89 -12.37
CA ARG A 257 -0.60 -4.82 -13.11
C ARG A 257 -1.67 -5.36 -14.04
N VAL A 258 -1.35 -6.37 -14.85
CA VAL A 258 -2.31 -7.05 -15.74
C VAL A 258 -3.45 -7.67 -14.93
N GLY A 259 -3.16 -8.30 -13.79
CA GLY A 259 -4.18 -8.85 -12.91
C GLY A 259 -5.19 -7.80 -12.39
N LEU A 260 -4.69 -6.60 -12.04
CA LEU A 260 -5.54 -5.48 -11.60
C LEU A 260 -6.38 -4.91 -12.75
N VAL A 261 -5.79 -4.77 -13.94
CA VAL A 261 -6.52 -4.33 -15.14
C VAL A 261 -7.63 -5.30 -15.49
N ASN A 262 -7.34 -6.60 -15.53
CA ASN A 262 -8.35 -7.63 -15.80
C ASN A 262 -9.48 -7.62 -14.76
N CYS A 263 -9.16 -7.42 -13.47
CA CYS A 263 -10.18 -7.29 -12.44
C CYS A 263 -11.10 -6.10 -12.70
N ARG A 264 -10.54 -4.96 -13.11
CA ARG A 264 -11.34 -3.78 -13.47
C ARG A 264 -12.25 -4.08 -14.67
N GLU A 265 -11.71 -4.71 -15.71
CA GLU A 265 -12.48 -5.11 -16.91
C GLU A 265 -13.62 -6.07 -16.55
N GLU A 266 -13.36 -7.09 -15.73
CA GLU A 266 -14.39 -8.01 -15.22
C GLU A 266 -15.49 -7.25 -14.45
N MET A 267 -15.11 -6.25 -13.64
CA MET A 267 -16.08 -5.43 -12.92
C MET A 267 -16.93 -4.57 -13.88
N VAL A 268 -16.35 -4.08 -14.98
CA VAL A 268 -17.08 -3.36 -16.03
C VAL A 268 -18.05 -4.29 -16.75
N GLU A 269 -17.59 -5.47 -17.18
CA GLU A 269 -18.40 -6.47 -17.87
C GLU A 269 -19.59 -6.96 -17.04
N ARG A 270 -19.40 -7.07 -15.71
CA ARG A 270 -20.45 -7.46 -14.77
C ARG A 270 -21.40 -6.32 -14.42
N GLY A 271 -21.19 -5.12 -15.00
CA GLY A 271 -21.98 -3.94 -14.68
C GLY A 271 -21.84 -3.49 -13.24
N LEU A 272 -20.72 -3.80 -12.57
CA LEU A 272 -20.44 -3.25 -11.24
C LEU A 272 -19.99 -1.80 -11.36
N ILE A 273 -19.20 -1.51 -12.40
CA ILE A 273 -18.62 -0.19 -12.67
C ILE A 273 -18.74 0.15 -14.16
N ARG A 274 -18.64 1.42 -14.55
CA ARG A 274 -18.52 1.91 -15.92
C ARG A 274 -17.25 2.72 -16.03
N TYR A 275 -16.48 2.50 -17.09
CA TYR A 275 -15.27 3.28 -17.36
C TYR A 275 -15.55 4.34 -18.42
N THR A 276 -15.20 5.59 -18.13
CA THR A 276 -15.27 6.73 -19.05
C THR A 276 -13.88 7.35 -19.19
N SER A 277 -13.67 8.20 -20.19
CA SER A 277 -12.40 8.97 -20.32
C SER A 277 -12.07 9.78 -19.06
N ASP A 278 -13.09 10.12 -18.27
CA ASP A 278 -12.98 11.05 -17.14
C ASP A 278 -12.93 10.31 -15.79
N GLY A 279 -13.05 8.98 -15.80
CA GLY A 279 -13.04 8.13 -14.61
C GLY A 279 -13.99 6.94 -14.66
N THR A 280 -14.04 6.23 -13.53
CA THR A 280 -14.88 5.07 -13.27
C THR A 280 -16.11 5.49 -12.45
N THR A 281 -17.31 5.20 -12.94
CA THR A 281 -18.58 5.36 -12.19
C THR A 281 -19.15 3.99 -11.81
N LEU A 282 -20.16 3.92 -10.95
CA LEU A 282 -20.97 2.69 -10.87
C LEU A 282 -21.82 2.55 -12.14
N ALA A 283 -22.11 1.33 -12.55
CA ALA A 283 -23.17 1.12 -13.52
C ALA A 283 -24.50 1.26 -12.77
N THR A 284 -25.06 2.45 -12.75
CA THR A 284 -26.35 2.72 -12.11
C THR A 284 -27.44 1.92 -12.84
N ASP A 285 -27.79 0.77 -12.25
CA ASP A 285 -29.11 0.14 -12.09
C ASP A 285 -28.99 -0.88 -10.94
N LEU A 286 -28.75 -0.39 -9.72
CA LEU A 286 -28.98 -1.16 -8.49
C LEU A 286 -30.38 -0.78 -7.95
N SER A 287 -31.41 -1.01 -8.77
CA SER A 287 -32.81 -1.05 -8.33
C SER A 287 -33.21 -2.48 -8.00
#